data_AF-A0A3C0Z708-F1
#
_entry.id   AF-A0A3C0Z708-F1
#
_cell.length_a   1.000
_cell.length_b   1.000
_cell.length_c   1.000
_cell.angle_alpha   90.00
_cell.angle_beta   90.00
_cell.angle_gamma   90.00
#
_symmetry.space_group_name_H-M   'P 1'
#
loop_
_entity.id
_entity.type
_entity.pdbx_description
1 polymer ?
#
loop_
_entity_poly.entity_id
_entity_poly.type
_entity_poly.pdbx_seq_one_letter_code
_entity_poly.pdbx_strand_id
1 'polypeptide(L)'
;ALEGMPASVIMSAGTGAGRELALQSFWNTLAVHGMILVSNGIRSNDKIDRSIAQGNSVLGTTSLVGIKNVPRPSSDERLLAEDQGENFGKVAKALQGTFHKESAPIEQKNNNDINQELINKKIILPDVPKPAGNYQPFVRTGNLVFINQYALKDGKLQYPGKLGKDVDERQVKEATRTTMLNVLGVLKNAVGGDLNRIKKCVQLTGYFNVTDDYTKHADLMNAASDLVVEVFGEKGKHARATVGASSLPGNTSVEIQAIFEIE
;
A
#
# COMPACT_ATOMS: atom_id res chain seq x y z
N ALA A 1 6.24 11.70 7.81
CA ALA A 1 7.41 11.61 8.73
C ALA A 1 7.91 12.98 9.19
N LEU A 2 7.89 14.01 8.33
CA LEU A 2 8.40 15.35 8.65
C LEU A 2 7.33 16.37 9.12
N GLU A 3 6.07 15.93 9.22
CA GLU A 3 4.97 16.79 9.67
C GLU A 3 5.21 17.29 11.11
N GLY A 4 5.11 18.61 11.31
CA GLY A 4 5.39 19.26 12.59
C GLY A 4 6.87 19.34 12.98
N MET A 5 7.79 18.85 12.14
CA MET A 5 9.22 18.89 12.45
C MET A 5 9.86 20.14 11.85
N PRO A 6 10.51 21.00 12.66
CA PRO A 6 11.29 22.11 12.13
C PRO A 6 12.51 21.57 11.38
N ALA A 7 12.76 22.11 10.18
CA ALA A 7 13.89 21.73 9.35
C ALA A 7 14.74 22.95 8.98
N SER A 8 16.05 22.74 8.90
CA SER A 8 16.99 23.69 8.33
C SER A 8 17.64 23.05 7.11
N VAL A 9 17.87 23.83 6.06
CA VAL A 9 18.43 23.32 4.81
C VAL A 9 19.78 23.95 4.56
N ILE A 10 20.77 23.09 4.37
CA ILE A 10 22.12 23.47 3.95
C ILE A 10 22.23 23.13 2.47
N MET A 11 22.37 24.15 1.63
CA MET A 11 22.51 23.97 0.19
C MET A 11 23.88 24.48 -0.26
N SER A 12 24.59 23.65 -1.04
CA SER A 12 25.76 24.06 -1.80
C SER A 12 25.35 24.14 -3.27
N ALA A 13 25.35 25.33 -3.85
CA ALA A 13 25.03 25.53 -5.26
C ALA A 13 26.25 26.09 -6.00
N GLY A 14 26.67 25.38 -7.04
CA GLY A 14 27.71 25.83 -7.95
C GLY A 14 27.20 26.93 -8.87
N THR A 15 27.88 28.08 -8.81
CA THR A 15 27.88 29.19 -9.78
C THR A 15 26.53 29.80 -10.16
N GLY A 16 26.32 31.02 -9.67
CA GLY A 16 25.27 31.89 -10.18
C GLY A 16 25.39 33.35 -9.74
N ALA A 17 26.59 33.88 -9.45
CA ALA A 17 26.83 35.32 -9.24
C ALA A 17 25.78 36.08 -8.38
N GLY A 18 25.22 35.47 -7.34
CA GLY A 18 24.17 36.09 -6.51
C GLY A 18 22.75 36.07 -7.08
N ARG A 19 22.48 35.31 -8.15
CA ARG A 19 21.12 34.99 -8.62
C ARG A 19 20.60 33.78 -7.88
N GLU A 20 19.94 34.03 -6.77
CA GLU A 20 19.37 33.10 -5.80
C GLU A 20 18.25 32.19 -6.35
N LEU A 21 18.12 32.03 -7.67
CA LEU A 21 17.01 31.31 -8.31
C LEU A 21 16.94 29.84 -7.89
N ALA A 22 18.08 29.19 -7.66
CA ALA A 22 18.10 27.81 -7.15
C ALA A 22 17.53 27.73 -5.73
N LEU A 23 17.87 28.70 -4.88
CA LEU A 23 17.38 28.78 -3.50
C LEU A 23 15.89 29.13 -3.48
N GLN A 24 15.46 30.10 -4.30
CA GLN A 24 14.05 30.47 -4.45
C GLN A 24 13.21 29.32 -5.01
N SER A 25 13.71 28.60 -6.03
CA SER A 25 13.05 27.42 -6.59
C SER A 25 12.93 26.29 -5.56
N PHE A 26 13.97 26.09 -4.75
CA PHE A 26 13.95 25.13 -3.67
C PHE A 26 12.91 25.49 -2.59
N TRP A 27 12.88 26.74 -2.14
CA TRP A 27 11.87 27.22 -1.21
C TRP A 27 10.44 27.05 -1.75
N ASN A 28 10.21 27.38 -3.02
CA ASN A 28 8.93 27.14 -3.68
C ASN A 28 8.57 25.65 -3.70
N THR A 29 9.54 24.76 -3.94
CA THR A 29 9.32 23.32 -3.90
C THR A 29 8.87 22.87 -2.51
N LEU A 30 9.52 23.34 -1.44
CA LEU A 30 9.11 23.00 -0.07
C LEU A 30 7.70 23.51 0.26
N ALA A 31 7.37 24.74 -0.16
CA ALA A 31 6.05 25.32 0.03
C ALA A 31 4.95 24.52 -0.69
N VAL A 32 5.19 24.08 -1.93
CA VAL A 32 4.26 23.21 -2.69
C VAL A 32 3.99 21.88 -1.96
N HIS A 33 4.97 21.35 -1.24
CA HIS A 33 4.83 20.12 -0.45
C HIS A 33 4.26 20.37 0.97
N GLY A 34 3.70 21.56 1.23
CA GLY A 34 3.00 21.87 2.48
C GLY A 34 3.89 22.34 3.62
N MET A 35 5.17 22.67 3.37
CA MET A 35 6.02 23.27 4.40
C MET A 35 5.73 24.76 4.57
N ILE A 36 5.69 25.23 5.82
CA ILE A 36 5.59 26.65 6.15
C ILE A 36 6.99 27.25 6.22
N LEU A 37 7.26 28.24 5.38
CA LEU A 37 8.52 28.99 5.41
C LEU A 37 8.43 30.12 6.43
N VAL A 38 9.29 30.07 7.46
CA VAL A 38 9.36 31.09 8.50
C VAL A 38 10.63 31.91 8.31
N SER A 39 10.49 33.19 7.94
CA SER A 39 11.64 34.08 7.80
C SER A 39 12.16 34.52 9.18
N ASN A 40 13.48 34.46 9.35
CA ASN A 40 14.14 34.92 10.60
C ASN A 40 14.63 36.37 10.54
N GLY A 41 14.50 37.00 9.37
CA GLY A 41 15.09 38.31 9.08
C GLY A 41 16.62 38.26 8.97
N ILE A 42 17.24 39.39 8.67
CA ILE A 42 18.70 39.52 8.69
C ILE A 42 19.11 40.01 10.08
N ARG A 43 19.67 39.11 10.89
CA ARG A 43 20.17 39.42 12.24
C ARG A 43 21.67 39.71 12.22
N SER A 44 22.16 40.41 13.23
CA SER A 44 23.58 40.80 13.38
C SER A 44 24.17 41.59 12.20
N ASN A 45 23.32 42.26 11.42
CA ASN A 45 23.75 43.08 10.27
C ASN A 45 24.62 44.27 10.66
N ASP A 46 24.58 44.66 11.93
CA ASP A 46 25.43 45.67 12.57
C ASP A 46 26.87 45.18 12.79
N LYS A 47 27.11 43.86 12.82
CA LYS A 47 28.41 43.24 13.09
C LYS A 47 29.17 42.81 11.84
N ILE A 48 28.61 43.09 10.66
CA ILE A 48 29.15 42.66 9.36
C ILE A 48 29.87 43.82 8.69
N ASP A 49 30.99 43.53 8.05
CA ASP A 49 31.66 44.49 7.19
C ASP A 49 30.86 44.69 5.90
N ARG A 50 30.21 45.87 5.80
CA ARG A 50 29.39 46.26 4.64
C ARG A 50 30.21 46.49 3.37
N SER A 51 31.53 46.60 3.46
CA SER A 51 32.40 46.71 2.29
C SER A 51 32.60 45.37 1.58
N ILE A 52 32.34 44.26 2.26
CA ILE A 52 32.45 42.90 1.73
C ILE A 52 31.05 42.39 1.39
N ALA A 53 30.81 42.06 0.13
CA ALA A 53 29.53 41.47 -0.27
C ALA A 53 29.33 40.11 0.45
N GLN A 54 28.15 39.89 1.02
CA GLN A 54 27.76 38.65 1.68
C GLN A 54 26.54 38.05 0.98
N GLY A 55 26.42 36.72 1.02
CA GLY A 55 25.26 36.03 0.47
C GLY A 55 24.20 35.77 1.54
N ASN A 56 23.44 36.76 1.97
CA ASN A 56 22.47 36.58 3.06
C ASN A 56 21.03 36.88 2.60
N SER A 57 20.10 36.06 3.07
CA SER A 57 18.67 36.21 2.83
C SER A 57 17.89 36.10 4.15
N VAL A 58 16.62 36.48 4.12
CA VAL A 58 15.71 36.33 5.28
C VAL A 58 15.38 34.88 5.62
N LEU A 59 15.73 33.92 4.74
CA LEU A 59 15.48 32.48 4.88
C LEU A 59 16.78 31.66 5.04
N GLY A 60 17.96 32.29 5.01
CA GLY A 60 19.22 31.55 5.07
C GLY A 60 20.44 32.37 4.66
N THR A 61 21.61 31.87 5.04
CA THR A 61 22.92 32.38 4.60
C THR A 61 23.53 31.47 3.55
N THR A 62 24.23 32.08 2.60
CA THR A 62 24.94 31.47 1.49
C THR A 62 26.35 32.06 1.43
N SER A 63 27.28 31.31 0.86
CA SER A 63 28.61 31.84 0.58
C SER A 63 28.71 32.26 -0.87
N LEU A 64 29.14 33.50 -1.12
CA LEU A 64 29.31 33.99 -2.48
C LEU A 64 30.59 33.41 -3.11
N VAL A 65 30.48 32.94 -4.35
CA VAL A 65 31.63 32.47 -5.13
C VAL A 65 32.47 33.67 -5.60
N GLY A 66 33.78 33.64 -5.36
CA GLY A 66 34.75 34.25 -6.27
C GLY A 66 34.93 35.77 -6.21
N ILE A 67 35.07 36.37 -5.01
CA ILE A 67 35.74 37.67 -4.91
C ILE A 67 37.25 37.41 -4.75
N LYS A 68 38.08 37.97 -5.64
CA LYS A 68 39.55 37.83 -5.56
C LYS A 68 40.03 38.30 -4.18
N ASN A 69 40.87 37.49 -3.55
CA ASN A 69 41.49 37.77 -2.24
C ASN A 69 40.53 37.82 -1.04
N VAL A 70 39.29 37.34 -1.17
CA VAL A 70 38.39 37.17 -0.02
C VAL A 70 38.24 35.68 0.28
N PRO A 71 38.67 35.18 1.45
CA PRO A 71 38.43 33.79 1.84
C PRO A 71 36.93 33.54 2.00
N ARG A 72 36.44 32.41 1.47
CA ARG A 72 35.03 32.01 1.51
C ARG A 72 34.89 30.61 2.14
N PRO A 73 33.93 30.37 3.04
CA PRO A 73 33.03 31.36 3.64
C PRO A 73 33.81 32.40 4.47
N SER A 74 33.42 33.67 4.35
CA SER A 74 34.01 34.79 5.09
C SER A 74 33.76 34.64 6.60
N SER A 75 34.48 35.39 7.44
CA SER A 75 34.17 35.44 8.88
C SER A 75 32.72 35.82 9.14
N ASP A 76 32.20 36.74 8.34
CA ASP A 76 30.86 37.31 8.51
C ASP A 76 29.78 36.35 8.01
N GLU A 77 30.04 35.58 6.94
CA GLU A 77 29.15 34.49 6.49
C GLU A 77 29.06 33.38 7.54
N ARG A 78 30.17 33.07 8.23
CA ARG A 78 30.17 32.10 9.33
C ARG A 78 29.39 32.60 10.53
N LEU A 79 29.57 33.87 10.90
CA LEU A 79 28.82 34.52 11.98
C LEU A 79 27.32 34.49 11.69
N LEU A 80 26.92 34.85 10.47
CA LEU A 80 25.53 34.80 10.04
C LEU A 80 24.94 33.37 10.07
N ALA A 81 25.72 32.37 9.68
CA ALA A 81 25.30 30.98 9.73
C ALA A 81 25.15 30.48 11.18
N GLU A 82 26.05 30.88 12.08
CA GLU A 82 26.00 30.57 13.50
C GLU A 82 24.76 31.20 14.17
N ASP A 83 24.51 32.48 13.94
CA ASP A 83 23.34 33.19 14.48
C ASP A 83 22.02 32.58 13.98
N GLN A 84 21.94 32.19 12.72
CA GLN A 84 20.77 31.51 12.17
C GLN A 84 20.59 30.11 12.76
N GLY A 85 21.67 29.37 12.96
CA GLY A 85 21.66 28.05 13.62
C GLY A 85 21.19 28.15 15.08
N GLU A 86 21.69 29.13 15.83
CA GLU A 86 21.26 29.38 17.21
C GLU A 86 19.76 29.70 17.27
N ASN A 87 19.27 30.54 16.35
CA ASN A 87 17.85 30.88 16.28
C ASN A 87 16.98 29.68 15.89
N PHE A 88 17.41 28.87 14.92
CA PHE A 88 16.73 27.61 14.61
C PHE A 88 16.65 26.70 15.83
N GLY A 89 17.73 26.57 16.60
CA GLY A 89 17.74 25.81 17.85
C GLY A 89 16.74 26.32 18.87
N LYS A 90 16.61 27.64 19.02
CA LYS A 90 15.59 28.28 19.89
C LYS A 90 14.16 27.95 19.45
N VAL A 91 13.89 28.06 18.14
CA VAL A 91 12.57 27.73 17.57
C VAL A 91 12.26 26.24 17.73
N ALA A 92 13.21 25.35 17.39
CA ALA A 92 13.02 23.91 17.51
C ALA A 92 12.75 23.49 18.96
N LYS A 93 13.45 24.11 19.92
CA LYS A 93 13.20 23.90 21.35
C LYS A 93 11.83 24.43 21.78
N ALA A 94 11.41 25.59 21.30
CA ALA A 94 10.10 26.16 21.62
C ALA A 94 8.93 25.33 21.04
N LEU A 95 9.15 24.68 19.90
CA LEU A 95 8.17 23.77 19.27
C LEU A 95 8.16 22.36 19.89
N GLN A 96 9.07 22.07 20.81
CA GLN A 96 9.12 20.77 21.48
C GLN A 96 7.84 20.56 22.30
N GLY A 97 7.05 19.56 21.92
CA GLY A 97 5.80 19.23 22.60
C GLY A 97 4.60 20.11 22.23
N THR A 98 4.74 21.08 21.33
CA THR A 98 3.60 21.87 20.81
C THR A 98 2.86 21.16 19.69
N PHE A 99 3.53 20.23 19.00
CA PHE A 99 2.91 19.37 18.00
C PHE A 99 2.40 18.10 18.67
N HIS A 100 1.10 18.06 18.93
CA HIS A 100 0.41 16.80 19.04
C HIS A 100 0.33 16.23 17.64
N LYS A 101 1.12 15.18 17.38
CA LYS A 101 0.79 14.27 16.31
C LYS A 101 -0.56 13.69 16.70
N GLU A 102 -1.65 14.24 16.16
CA GLU A 102 -2.80 13.39 15.92
C GLU A 102 -2.24 12.30 15.03
N SER A 103 -1.85 11.19 15.66
CA SER A 103 -1.87 9.94 14.96
C SER A 103 -3.27 9.90 14.38
N ALA A 104 -3.38 10.09 13.05
CA ALA A 104 -4.53 9.60 12.29
C ALA A 104 -4.91 8.31 12.99
N PRO A 105 -6.16 8.21 13.50
CA PRO A 105 -6.52 7.23 14.51
C PRO A 105 -5.83 5.96 14.12
N ILE A 106 -4.94 5.49 14.99
CA ILE A 106 -4.42 4.14 14.84
C ILE A 106 -5.72 3.36 14.86
N GLU A 107 -6.22 2.96 13.68
CA GLU A 107 -7.12 1.85 13.58
C GLU A 107 -6.42 0.84 14.46
N GLN A 108 -7.06 0.50 15.58
CA GLN A 108 -6.64 -0.64 16.34
C GLN A 108 -6.51 -1.70 15.25
N LYS A 109 -5.26 -2.04 14.90
CA LYS A 109 -4.99 -3.29 14.23
C LYS A 109 -5.49 -4.27 15.27
N ASN A 110 -6.76 -4.65 15.13
CA ASN A 110 -7.22 -5.94 15.51
C ASN A 110 -6.20 -6.83 14.83
N ASN A 111 -5.17 -7.19 15.58
CA ASN A 111 -4.26 -8.26 15.27
C ASN A 111 -5.08 -9.55 15.48
N ASN A 112 -6.23 -9.62 14.79
CA ASN A 112 -6.98 -10.83 14.64
C ASN A 112 -6.14 -11.61 13.66
N ASP A 113 -5.29 -12.47 14.21
CA ASP A 113 -4.65 -13.51 13.45
C ASP A 113 -5.75 -14.19 12.61
N ILE A 114 -5.66 -14.05 11.29
CA ILE A 114 -6.68 -14.57 10.37
C ILE A 114 -6.82 -16.08 10.56
N ASN A 115 -5.75 -16.78 10.93
CA ASN A 115 -5.82 -18.21 11.24
C ASN A 115 -6.67 -18.48 12.47
N GLN A 116 -6.58 -17.65 13.50
CA GLN A 116 -7.42 -17.75 14.70
C GLN A 116 -8.87 -17.39 14.41
N GLU A 117 -9.11 -16.41 13.55
CA GLU A 117 -10.45 -16.01 13.14
C GLU A 117 -11.17 -17.13 12.38
N LEU A 118 -10.46 -17.88 11.53
CA LEU A 118 -10.99 -19.08 10.88
C LEU A 118 -11.44 -20.13 11.91
N ILE A 119 -10.65 -20.35 12.98
CA ILE A 119 -11.00 -21.27 14.07
C ILE A 119 -12.25 -20.78 14.80
N ASN A 120 -12.30 -19.50 15.16
CA ASN A 120 -13.44 -18.89 15.87
C ASN A 120 -14.74 -19.02 15.06
N LYS A 121 -14.66 -18.82 13.74
CA LYS A 121 -15.77 -18.96 12.80
C LYS A 121 -16.08 -20.40 12.41
N LYS A 122 -15.31 -21.37 12.90
CA LYS A 122 -15.42 -22.80 12.56
C LYS A 122 -15.30 -23.05 11.05
N ILE A 123 -14.48 -22.25 10.37
CA ILE A 123 -14.16 -22.41 8.96
C ILE A 123 -12.92 -23.31 8.88
N ILE A 124 -13.10 -24.50 8.32
CA ILE A 124 -12.02 -25.45 8.08
C ILE A 124 -11.57 -25.30 6.63
N LEU A 125 -10.30 -24.97 6.44
CA LEU A 125 -9.70 -24.95 5.11
C LEU A 125 -9.22 -26.36 4.76
N PRO A 126 -9.57 -26.87 3.57
CA PRO A 126 -9.14 -28.19 3.12
C PRO A 126 -7.66 -28.20 2.75
N ASP A 127 -7.08 -29.38 2.74
CA ASP A 127 -5.74 -29.59 2.22
C ASP A 127 -5.67 -29.34 0.72
N VAL A 128 -4.49 -28.93 0.24
CA VAL A 128 -4.27 -28.64 -1.17
C VAL A 128 -4.42 -29.93 -2.00
N PRO A 129 -5.31 -29.95 -3.01
CA PRO A 129 -5.45 -31.11 -3.87
C PRO A 129 -4.16 -31.34 -4.68
N LYS A 130 -3.81 -32.61 -4.88
CA LYS A 130 -2.68 -32.98 -5.75
C LYS A 130 -3.01 -32.58 -7.20
N PRO A 131 -2.09 -31.94 -7.93
CA PRO A 131 -2.30 -31.62 -9.35
C PRO A 131 -2.62 -32.87 -10.17
N ALA A 132 -3.58 -32.76 -11.09
CA ALA A 132 -3.97 -33.84 -11.99
C ALA A 132 -3.08 -33.92 -13.26
N GLY A 133 -2.09 -33.03 -13.39
CA GLY A 133 -1.21 -32.94 -14.55
C GLY A 133 -0.02 -32.01 -14.30
N ASN A 134 0.62 -31.56 -15.39
CA ASN A 134 1.84 -30.73 -15.35
C ASN A 134 1.54 -29.25 -15.09
N TYR A 135 0.91 -28.95 -13.96
CA TYR A 135 0.64 -27.59 -13.50
C TYR A 135 0.77 -27.51 -11.97
N GLN A 136 0.94 -26.30 -11.46
CA GLN A 136 1.05 -26.06 -10.01
C GLN A 136 -0.31 -25.60 -9.45
N PRO A 137 -0.65 -25.92 -8.19
CA PRO A 137 -1.89 -25.46 -7.56
C PRO A 137 -2.02 -23.93 -7.53
N PHE A 138 -0.88 -23.23 -7.48
CA PHE A 138 -0.77 -21.79 -7.61
C PHE A 138 0.56 -21.43 -8.27
N VAL A 139 0.65 -20.21 -8.80
CA VAL A 139 1.91 -19.59 -9.24
C VAL A 139 2.02 -18.20 -8.63
N ARG A 140 3.23 -17.83 -8.19
CA ARG A 140 3.54 -16.49 -7.68
C ARG A 140 4.38 -15.72 -8.70
N THR A 141 4.01 -14.46 -8.97
CA THR A 141 4.87 -13.50 -9.67
C THR A 141 4.86 -12.17 -8.91
N GLY A 142 6.04 -11.71 -8.48
CA GLY A 142 6.16 -10.57 -7.58
C GLY A 142 5.39 -10.80 -6.27
N ASN A 143 4.46 -9.91 -5.97
CA ASN A 143 3.54 -9.97 -4.83
C ASN A 143 2.18 -10.59 -5.16
N LEU A 144 1.96 -11.10 -6.38
CA LEU A 144 0.68 -11.67 -6.80
C LEU A 144 0.73 -13.20 -6.82
N VAL A 145 -0.32 -13.82 -6.28
CA VAL A 145 -0.57 -15.27 -6.27
C VAL A 145 -1.80 -15.55 -7.12
N PHE A 146 -1.64 -16.43 -8.10
CA PHE A 146 -2.67 -16.85 -9.04
C PHE A 146 -3.11 -18.26 -8.71
N ILE A 147 -4.41 -18.45 -8.50
CA ILE A 147 -5.00 -19.72 -8.06
C ILE A 147 -6.20 -20.03 -8.94
N ASN A 148 -6.36 -21.30 -9.30
CA ASN A 148 -7.57 -21.81 -9.93
C ASN A 148 -8.03 -23.08 -9.19
N GLN A 149 -9.32 -23.16 -8.84
CA GLN A 149 -9.91 -24.32 -8.15
C GLN A 149 -11.36 -24.56 -8.58
N TYR A 150 -11.84 -25.77 -8.29
CA TYR A 150 -13.22 -26.21 -8.50
C TYR A 150 -13.77 -26.88 -7.23
N ALA A 151 -15.04 -27.28 -7.22
CA ALA A 151 -15.77 -27.74 -6.05
C ALA A 151 -15.37 -29.16 -5.60
N LEU A 152 -14.14 -29.35 -5.13
CA LEU A 152 -13.69 -30.60 -4.52
C LEU A 152 -14.06 -30.65 -3.03
N LYS A 153 -14.66 -31.77 -2.61
CA LYS A 153 -14.88 -32.13 -1.20
C LYS A 153 -14.41 -33.56 -1.01
N ASP A 154 -13.50 -33.78 -0.06
CA ASP A 154 -12.92 -35.09 0.24
C ASP A 154 -12.34 -35.79 -1.03
N GLY A 155 -11.72 -34.99 -1.91
CA GLY A 155 -11.11 -35.46 -3.15
C GLY A 155 -12.09 -35.80 -4.29
N LYS A 156 -13.39 -35.54 -4.12
CA LYS A 156 -14.43 -35.78 -5.14
C LYS A 156 -15.14 -34.48 -5.52
N LEU A 157 -15.64 -34.41 -6.76
CA LEU A 157 -16.47 -33.29 -7.19
C LEU A 157 -17.77 -33.25 -6.38
N GLN A 158 -18.03 -32.11 -5.75
CA GLN A 158 -19.27 -31.81 -5.07
C GLN A 158 -20.24 -31.20 -6.08
N TYR A 159 -21.41 -31.82 -6.23
CA TYR A 159 -22.46 -31.40 -7.17
C TYR A 159 -21.95 -31.18 -8.61
N PRO A 160 -21.36 -32.20 -9.26
CA PRO A 160 -21.01 -32.12 -10.67
C PRO A 160 -22.30 -32.06 -11.51
N GLY A 161 -22.32 -31.21 -12.54
CA GLY A 161 -23.46 -31.06 -13.43
C GLY A 161 -23.69 -29.64 -13.91
N LYS A 162 -24.59 -29.51 -14.89
CA LYS A 162 -25.06 -28.24 -15.42
C LYS A 162 -26.26 -27.73 -14.63
N LEU A 163 -26.19 -26.51 -14.12
CA LEU A 163 -27.32 -25.83 -13.48
C LEU A 163 -28.48 -25.66 -14.44
N GLY A 164 -29.69 -26.01 -13.99
CA GLY A 164 -30.89 -26.03 -14.83
C GLY A 164 -31.14 -27.38 -15.54
N LYS A 165 -30.21 -28.34 -15.40
CA LYS A 165 -30.36 -29.70 -15.92
C LYS A 165 -30.07 -30.77 -14.87
N ASP A 166 -28.88 -30.72 -14.28
CA ASP A 166 -28.35 -31.78 -13.40
C ASP A 166 -28.31 -31.34 -11.92
N VAL A 167 -28.14 -30.04 -11.67
CA VAL A 167 -28.02 -29.45 -10.32
C VAL A 167 -28.90 -28.21 -10.17
N ASP A 168 -29.26 -27.88 -8.93
CA ASP A 168 -30.06 -26.70 -8.58
C ASP A 168 -29.19 -25.52 -8.06
N GLU A 169 -29.79 -24.32 -7.94
CA GLU A 169 -29.04 -23.12 -7.51
C GLU A 169 -28.46 -23.25 -6.11
N ARG A 170 -29.14 -23.96 -5.19
CA ARG A 170 -28.69 -24.15 -3.81
C ARG A 170 -27.43 -25.00 -3.81
N GLN A 171 -27.43 -26.10 -4.56
CA GLN A 171 -26.28 -26.97 -4.73
C GLN A 171 -25.11 -26.21 -5.35
N VAL A 172 -25.34 -25.36 -6.36
CA VAL A 172 -24.26 -24.56 -6.97
C VAL A 172 -23.72 -23.51 -6.00
N LYS A 173 -24.56 -22.87 -5.17
CA LYS A 173 -24.09 -21.96 -4.11
C LYS A 173 -23.24 -22.69 -3.06
N GLU A 174 -23.64 -23.88 -2.66
CA GLU A 174 -22.84 -24.73 -1.77
C GLU A 174 -21.50 -25.13 -2.42
N ALA A 175 -21.53 -25.55 -3.70
CA ALA A 175 -20.32 -25.86 -4.48
C ALA A 175 -19.41 -24.64 -4.63
N THR A 176 -19.98 -23.44 -4.78
CA THR A 176 -19.25 -22.17 -4.90
C THR A 176 -18.52 -21.85 -3.60
N ARG A 177 -19.19 -22.00 -2.45
CA ARG A 177 -18.56 -21.86 -1.14
C ARG A 177 -17.42 -22.86 -0.96
N THR A 178 -17.62 -24.13 -1.30
CA THR A 178 -16.57 -25.17 -1.27
C THR A 178 -15.40 -24.84 -2.18
N THR A 179 -15.67 -24.36 -3.39
CA THR A 179 -14.62 -23.95 -4.33
C THR A 179 -13.79 -22.83 -3.75
N MET A 180 -14.42 -21.84 -3.12
CA MET A 180 -13.70 -20.75 -2.47
C MET A 180 -12.90 -21.23 -1.25
N LEU A 181 -13.41 -22.19 -0.45
CA LEU A 181 -12.62 -22.83 0.61
C LEU A 181 -11.37 -23.53 0.06
N ASN A 182 -11.49 -24.21 -1.09
CA ASN A 182 -10.34 -24.82 -1.77
C ASN A 182 -9.32 -23.77 -2.21
N VAL A 183 -9.77 -22.65 -2.79
CA VAL A 183 -8.90 -21.52 -3.13
C VAL A 183 -8.15 -21.01 -1.89
N LEU A 184 -8.85 -20.82 -0.76
CA LEU A 184 -8.23 -20.37 0.50
C LEU A 184 -7.25 -21.39 1.08
N GLY A 185 -7.52 -22.69 0.96
CA GLY A 185 -6.58 -23.75 1.33
C GLY A 185 -5.28 -23.67 0.53
N VAL A 186 -5.39 -23.49 -0.79
CA VAL A 186 -4.22 -23.27 -1.67
C VAL A 186 -3.50 -21.97 -1.32
N LEU A 187 -4.24 -20.88 -1.06
CA LEU A 187 -3.66 -19.60 -0.67
C LEU A 187 -2.87 -19.71 0.64
N LYS A 188 -3.41 -20.42 1.65
CA LYS A 188 -2.71 -20.69 2.91
C LYS A 188 -1.40 -21.41 2.68
N ASN A 189 -1.37 -22.40 1.78
CA ASN A 189 -0.12 -23.07 1.40
C ASN A 189 0.86 -22.11 0.71
N ALA A 190 0.36 -21.25 -0.19
CA ALA A 190 1.18 -20.28 -0.92
C ALA A 190 1.89 -19.26 -0.01
N VAL A 191 1.31 -18.94 1.15
CA VAL A 191 1.92 -18.05 2.16
C VAL A 191 2.63 -18.79 3.30
N GLY A 192 2.85 -20.10 3.17
CA GLY A 192 3.56 -20.90 4.17
C GLY A 192 2.77 -21.09 5.47
N GLY A 193 1.44 -21.07 5.40
CA GLY A 193 0.54 -21.27 6.54
C GLY A 193 0.05 -19.98 7.20
N ASP A 194 0.71 -18.85 6.95
CA ASP A 194 0.37 -17.56 7.60
C ASP A 194 -0.48 -16.65 6.71
N LEU A 195 -1.80 -16.74 6.87
CA LEU A 195 -2.77 -15.90 6.16
C LEU A 195 -2.73 -14.41 6.54
N ASN A 196 -1.97 -14.02 7.57
CA ASN A 196 -1.79 -12.60 7.89
C ASN A 196 -0.99 -11.85 6.83
N ARG A 197 -0.20 -12.59 6.04
CA ARG A 197 0.60 -12.08 4.92
C ARG A 197 -0.23 -11.66 3.71
N ILE A 198 -1.55 -11.87 3.74
CA ILE A 198 -2.44 -11.40 2.68
C ILE A 198 -2.64 -9.89 2.81
N LYS A 199 -2.36 -9.17 1.71
CA LYS A 199 -2.63 -7.73 1.59
C LYS A 199 -4.00 -7.46 1.01
N LYS A 200 -4.37 -8.16 -0.09
CA LYS A 200 -5.60 -7.88 -0.82
C LYS A 200 -6.08 -9.08 -1.63
N CYS A 201 -7.38 -9.35 -1.64
CA CYS A 201 -8.01 -10.10 -2.72
C CYS A 201 -8.17 -9.15 -3.91
N VAL A 202 -7.36 -9.33 -4.96
CA VAL A 202 -7.34 -8.41 -6.11
C VAL A 202 -8.56 -8.65 -6.98
N GLN A 203 -8.78 -9.90 -7.38
CA GLN A 203 -9.86 -10.27 -8.28
C GLN A 203 -10.32 -11.71 -8.05
N LEU A 204 -11.64 -11.92 -8.15
CA LEU A 204 -12.25 -13.24 -8.31
C LEU A 204 -12.99 -13.34 -9.65
N THR A 205 -12.78 -14.43 -10.38
CA THR A 205 -13.52 -14.76 -11.59
C THR A 205 -14.23 -16.10 -11.39
N GLY A 206 -15.56 -16.09 -11.43
CA GLY A 206 -16.38 -17.30 -11.30
C GLY A 206 -16.87 -17.79 -12.66
N TYR A 207 -16.68 -19.08 -12.94
CA TYR A 207 -17.19 -19.78 -14.11
C TYR A 207 -18.23 -20.80 -13.64
N PHE A 208 -19.43 -20.77 -14.22
CA PHE A 208 -20.54 -21.64 -13.83
C PHE A 208 -21.00 -22.49 -15.01
N ASN A 209 -21.11 -23.81 -14.81
CA ASN A 209 -21.69 -24.70 -15.82
C ASN A 209 -23.21 -24.56 -15.79
N VAL A 210 -23.76 -23.79 -16.72
CA VAL A 210 -25.18 -23.40 -16.72
C VAL A 210 -25.82 -23.65 -18.09
N THR A 211 -27.15 -23.64 -18.15
CA THR A 211 -27.90 -23.47 -19.40
C THR A 211 -27.72 -22.07 -19.96
N ASP A 212 -27.94 -21.92 -21.27
CA ASP A 212 -27.72 -20.68 -22.03
C ASP A 212 -28.65 -19.52 -21.63
N ASP A 213 -29.78 -19.84 -20.99
CA ASP A 213 -30.78 -18.88 -20.49
C ASP A 213 -30.54 -18.42 -19.05
N TYR A 214 -29.59 -19.00 -18.33
CA TYR A 214 -29.30 -18.60 -16.95
C TYR A 214 -28.67 -17.21 -16.88
N THR A 215 -29.13 -16.36 -15.95
CA THR A 215 -28.65 -14.96 -15.85
C THR A 215 -28.18 -14.55 -14.46
N LYS A 216 -28.44 -15.35 -13.41
CA LYS A 216 -28.19 -14.98 -12.00
C LYS A 216 -26.81 -15.38 -11.47
N HIS A 217 -25.78 -15.33 -12.33
CA HIS A 217 -24.41 -15.75 -11.99
C HIS A 217 -23.82 -14.98 -10.81
N ALA A 218 -24.15 -13.68 -10.69
CA ALA A 218 -23.71 -12.85 -9.58
C ALA A 218 -24.21 -13.37 -8.22
N ASP A 219 -25.45 -13.86 -8.17
CA ASP A 219 -26.05 -14.39 -6.94
C ASP A 219 -25.40 -15.70 -6.50
N LEU A 220 -24.93 -16.52 -7.44
CA LEU A 220 -24.13 -17.71 -7.14
C LEU A 220 -22.77 -17.31 -6.57
N MET A 221 -22.10 -16.36 -7.22
CA MET A 221 -20.76 -15.91 -6.84
C MET A 221 -20.71 -15.18 -5.49
N ASN A 222 -21.82 -14.62 -5.01
CA ASN A 222 -21.90 -14.03 -3.67
C ASN A 222 -21.46 -15.02 -2.58
N ALA A 223 -21.73 -16.32 -2.72
CA ALA A 223 -21.28 -17.34 -1.75
C ALA A 223 -19.75 -17.38 -1.58
N ALA A 224 -19.00 -17.10 -2.66
CA ALA A 224 -17.54 -16.96 -2.59
C ALA A 224 -17.14 -15.57 -2.07
N SER A 225 -17.75 -14.51 -2.61
CA SER A 225 -17.41 -13.13 -2.23
C SER A 225 -17.61 -12.88 -0.74
N ASP A 226 -18.73 -13.33 -0.19
CA ASP A 226 -19.10 -13.18 1.22
C ASP A 226 -18.10 -13.92 2.11
N LEU A 227 -17.68 -15.14 1.73
CA LEU A 227 -16.68 -15.89 2.48
C LEU A 227 -15.32 -15.18 2.50
N VAL A 228 -14.86 -14.61 1.39
CA VAL A 228 -13.58 -13.90 1.35
C VAL A 228 -13.61 -12.65 2.23
N VAL A 229 -14.72 -11.91 2.21
CA VAL A 229 -14.92 -10.74 3.09
C VAL A 229 -15.07 -11.18 4.55
N GLU A 230 -15.77 -12.28 4.82
CA GLU A 230 -15.89 -12.87 6.16
C GLU A 230 -14.51 -13.21 6.76
N VAL A 231 -13.58 -13.73 5.95
CA VAL A 231 -12.23 -14.13 6.40
C VAL A 231 -11.28 -12.93 6.51
N PHE A 232 -11.29 -12.03 5.53
CA PHE A 232 -10.25 -10.99 5.39
C PHE A 232 -10.75 -9.55 5.63
N GLY A 233 -12.03 -9.35 5.91
CA GLY A 233 -12.63 -8.02 6.08
C GLY A 233 -12.43 -7.15 4.84
N GLU A 234 -11.96 -5.91 5.02
CA GLU A 234 -11.69 -4.96 3.94
C GLU A 234 -10.67 -5.47 2.91
N LYS A 235 -9.69 -6.26 3.36
CA LYS A 235 -8.71 -6.91 2.47
C LYS A 235 -9.39 -7.94 1.55
N GLY A 236 -10.56 -8.44 1.94
CA GLY A 236 -11.35 -9.39 1.17
C GLY A 236 -12.18 -8.78 0.06
N LYS A 237 -12.42 -7.46 0.03
CA LYS A 237 -13.16 -6.80 -1.06
C LYS A 237 -12.33 -6.80 -2.36
N HIS A 238 -12.92 -7.21 -3.47
CA HIS A 238 -12.22 -7.53 -4.72
C HIS A 238 -12.96 -7.06 -5.98
N ALA A 239 -12.23 -6.92 -7.08
CA ALA A 239 -12.83 -6.88 -8.41
C ALA A 239 -13.45 -8.25 -8.74
N ARG A 240 -14.51 -8.26 -9.56
CA ARG A 240 -15.25 -9.50 -9.83
C ARG A 240 -15.69 -9.61 -11.28
N ALA A 241 -15.58 -10.83 -11.82
CA ALA A 241 -16.24 -11.24 -13.06
C ALA A 241 -16.98 -12.57 -12.83
N THR A 242 -18.13 -12.74 -13.48
CA THR A 242 -18.95 -13.96 -13.39
C THR A 242 -19.44 -14.33 -14.78
N VAL A 243 -19.17 -15.55 -15.22
CA VAL A 243 -19.52 -16.01 -16.57
C VAL A 243 -20.18 -17.39 -16.54
N GLY A 244 -21.13 -17.58 -17.45
CA GLY A 244 -21.67 -18.89 -17.78
C GLY A 244 -20.74 -19.61 -18.76
N ALA A 245 -20.46 -20.88 -18.49
CA ALA A 245 -19.66 -21.76 -19.33
C ALA A 245 -20.54 -22.85 -19.93
N SER A 246 -20.30 -23.19 -21.20
CA SER A 246 -21.00 -24.29 -21.88
C SER A 246 -20.65 -25.65 -21.26
N SER A 247 -19.45 -25.79 -20.71
CA SER A 247 -18.98 -26.94 -19.94
C SER A 247 -17.77 -26.54 -19.08
N LEU A 248 -17.45 -27.35 -18.06
CA LEU A 248 -16.28 -27.17 -17.20
C LEU A 248 -15.53 -28.51 -17.00
N PRO A 249 -14.25 -28.49 -16.61
CA PRO A 249 -13.45 -29.70 -16.40
C PRO A 249 -14.10 -30.70 -15.44
N GLY A 250 -14.12 -31.98 -15.82
CA GLY A 250 -14.73 -33.04 -15.02
C GLY A 250 -16.23 -32.89 -14.79
N ASN A 251 -16.91 -32.01 -15.56
CA ASN A 251 -18.31 -31.65 -15.35
C ASN A 251 -18.59 -31.02 -13.97
N THR A 252 -17.61 -30.31 -13.38
CA THR A 252 -17.87 -29.49 -12.18
C THR A 252 -18.97 -28.45 -12.47
N SER A 253 -19.76 -28.09 -11.46
CA SER A 253 -20.78 -27.04 -11.58
C SER A 253 -20.19 -25.64 -11.51
N VAL A 254 -19.02 -25.48 -10.88
CA VAL A 254 -18.35 -24.19 -10.69
C VAL A 254 -16.83 -24.34 -10.66
N GLU A 255 -16.16 -23.32 -11.17
CA GLU A 255 -14.72 -23.10 -11.11
C GLU A 255 -14.46 -21.62 -10.73
N ILE A 256 -13.48 -21.37 -9.87
CA ILE A 256 -13.10 -20.01 -9.44
C ILE A 256 -11.60 -19.82 -9.69
N GLN A 257 -11.29 -18.75 -10.42
CA GLN A 257 -9.95 -18.19 -10.50
C GLN A 257 -9.83 -17.01 -9.55
N ALA A 258 -8.71 -16.93 -8.84
CA ALA A 258 -8.45 -15.89 -7.86
C ALA A 258 -7.04 -15.32 -8.00
N ILE A 259 -6.93 -14.02 -7.78
CA ILE A 259 -5.66 -13.29 -7.70
C ILE A 259 -5.59 -12.63 -6.33
N PHE A 260 -4.55 -12.96 -5.57
CA PHE A 260 -4.28 -12.37 -4.26
C PHE A 260 -2.95 -11.63 -4.27
N GLU A 261 -2.93 -10.47 -3.63
CA GLU A 261 -1.72 -9.75 -3.28
C GLU A 261 -1.24 -10.16 -1.88
N ILE A 262 0.05 -10.45 -1.76
CA ILE A 262 0.73 -10.84 -0.52
C ILE A 262 1.88 -9.89 -0.18
N GLU A 263 2.41 -10.00 1.03
CA GLU A 263 3.60 -9.24 1.48
C GLU A 263 4.87 -9.47 0.65
#